data_AF-A0A258BNZ3-F1
#
_entry.id   AF-A0A258BNZ3-F1
#
_cell.length_a   1.000
_cell.length_b   1.000
_cell.length_c   1.000
_cell.angle_alpha   90.00
_cell.angle_beta   90.00
_cell.angle_gamma   90.00
#
_symmetry.space_group_name_H-M   'P 1'
#
loop_
_entity.id
_entity.type
_entity.pdbx_description
1 polymer ?
#
loop_
_entity_poly.entity_id
_entity_poly.type
_entity_poly.pdbx_seq_one_letter_code
_entity_poly.pdbx_strand_id
1 'polypeptide(L)'
;MSLAYPIARSLEDALKPGAPTARSRREALARAKGLALEGLETSWLHLPEAEADALFKAIGAEGPAGHLQRYEDTSGHAVIAVNWWKLVDPNDVRPPEKRAFEPPLPPPLPPEEDHTDDLYFRRGRTKTRRKKPVDPNQLDLFSKNLKG
;
A
#
# COMPACT_ATOMS: atom_id res chain seq x y z
N MET A 1 -1.98 7.93 16.28
CA MET A 1 -1.42 6.59 16.57
C MET A 1 -0.72 6.10 15.31
N SER A 2 0.60 5.88 15.36
CA SER A 2 1.34 5.33 14.20
C SER A 2 1.32 3.80 14.26
N LEU A 3 1.00 3.14 13.15
CA LEU A 3 1.08 1.69 13.03
C LEU A 3 2.53 1.22 13.15
N ALA A 4 2.78 0.24 14.00
CA ALA A 4 4.07 -0.39 14.16
C ALA A 4 3.89 -1.90 14.14
N TYR A 5 4.73 -2.60 13.40
CA TYR A 5 4.59 -4.04 13.18
C TYR A 5 5.77 -4.79 13.84
N PRO A 6 5.55 -5.94 14.48
CA PRO A 6 6.60 -6.75 15.05
C PRO A 6 7.58 -7.23 13.97
N ILE A 7 8.84 -7.37 14.34
CA ILE A 7 9.92 -7.86 13.49
C ILE A 7 10.37 -9.20 14.05
N ALA A 8 10.30 -10.24 13.23
CA ALA A 8 10.58 -11.60 13.66
C ALA A 8 11.09 -12.46 12.51
N ARG A 9 11.60 -13.65 12.82
CA ARG A 9 11.91 -14.70 11.82
C ARG A 9 10.71 -15.59 11.54
N SER A 10 9.83 -15.75 12.52
CA SER A 10 8.65 -16.60 12.47
C SER A 10 7.42 -15.86 12.98
N LEU A 11 6.24 -16.34 12.59
CA LEU A 11 4.96 -15.81 13.06
C LEU A 11 4.82 -15.95 14.58
N GLU A 12 5.24 -17.09 15.13
CA GLU A 12 5.20 -17.36 16.57
C GLU A 12 6.04 -16.35 17.35
N ASP A 13 7.21 -15.99 16.83
CA ASP A 13 8.07 -14.97 17.44
C ASP A 13 7.48 -13.56 17.32
N ALA A 14 6.73 -13.29 16.25
CA ALA A 14 6.03 -12.01 16.06
C ALA A 14 4.88 -11.80 17.06
N LEU A 15 4.25 -12.90 17.52
CA LEU A 15 3.15 -12.87 18.49
C LEU A 15 3.61 -12.79 19.94
N LYS A 16 4.91 -13.00 20.22
CA LYS A 16 5.43 -12.93 21.59
C LYS A 16 5.41 -11.49 22.12
N PRO A 17 5.02 -11.28 23.39
CA PRO A 17 5.07 -9.96 23.99
C PRO A 17 6.52 -9.45 24.03
N GLY A 18 6.74 -8.18 23.67
CA GLY A 18 8.06 -7.56 23.66
C GLY A 18 8.87 -7.75 22.38
N ALA A 19 8.29 -8.31 21.32
CA ALA A 19 8.95 -8.35 20.00
C ALA A 19 9.33 -6.92 19.54
N PRO A 20 10.52 -6.72 18.94
CA PRO A 20 10.92 -5.42 18.43
C PRO A 20 9.99 -5.01 17.28
N THR A 21 9.53 -3.76 17.27
CA THR A 21 8.57 -3.28 16.27
C THR A 21 9.20 -2.29 15.30
N ALA A 22 8.62 -2.11 14.11
CA ALA A 22 9.04 -1.04 13.19
C ALA A 22 7.85 -0.51 12.40
N ARG A 23 7.89 0.80 12.10
CA ARG A 23 6.88 1.48 11.29
C ARG A 23 7.18 1.42 9.81
N SER A 24 8.46 1.30 9.46
CA SER A 24 8.95 1.32 8.08
C SER A 24 9.97 0.22 7.83
N ARG A 25 10.11 -0.16 6.55
CA ARG A 25 11.16 -1.07 6.07
C ARG A 25 12.55 -0.65 6.54
N ARG A 26 12.86 0.65 6.53
CA ARG A 26 14.16 1.19 6.95
C ARG A 26 14.41 0.93 8.43
N GLU A 27 13.42 1.17 9.29
CA GLU A 27 13.51 0.88 10.72
C GLU A 27 13.62 -0.62 10.99
N ALA A 28 12.85 -1.44 10.25
CA ALA A 28 12.90 -2.89 10.39
C ALA A 28 14.30 -3.42 10.05
N LEU A 29 14.89 -2.94 8.94
CA LEU A 29 16.23 -3.33 8.51
C LEU A 29 17.32 -2.87 9.48
N ALA A 30 17.19 -1.67 10.06
CA ALA A 30 18.10 -1.20 11.10
C ALA A 30 18.08 -2.08 12.37
N ARG A 31 16.96 -2.77 12.64
CA ARG A 31 16.78 -3.68 13.78
C ARG A 31 17.07 -5.15 13.43
N ALA A 32 17.31 -5.49 12.16
CA ALA A 32 17.47 -6.85 11.68
C ALA A 32 18.82 -7.53 12.05
N LYS A 33 19.78 -6.78 12.62
CA LYS A 33 21.07 -7.30 13.14
C LYS A 33 21.80 -8.30 12.22
N GLY A 34 21.89 -7.99 10.93
CA GLY A 34 22.59 -8.82 9.94
C GLY A 34 21.71 -9.84 9.21
N LEU A 35 20.43 -9.95 9.58
CA LEU A 35 19.42 -10.64 8.79
C LEU A 35 18.90 -9.73 7.69
N ALA A 36 18.43 -10.35 6.61
CA ALA A 36 17.77 -9.64 5.56
C ALA A 36 16.26 -9.56 5.82
N LEU A 37 15.66 -8.48 5.33
CA LEU A 37 14.22 -8.27 5.41
C LEU A 37 13.57 -8.74 4.10
N GLU A 38 12.75 -9.78 4.19
CA GLU A 38 11.96 -10.28 3.05
C GLU A 38 10.86 -9.26 2.71
N GLY A 39 10.06 -8.88 3.70
CA GLY A 39 8.98 -7.90 3.53
C GLY A 39 8.07 -7.77 4.73
N LEU A 40 7.00 -6.99 4.55
CA LEU A 40 5.85 -7.00 5.45
C LEU A 40 4.94 -8.15 4.99
N GLU A 41 4.77 -9.16 5.83
CA GLU A 41 3.92 -10.32 5.57
C GLU A 41 2.63 -10.22 6.38
N THR A 42 1.54 -10.71 5.78
CA THR A 42 0.24 -10.87 6.43
C THR A 42 -0.07 -12.36 6.54
N SER A 43 -0.09 -12.88 7.76
CA SER A 43 -0.44 -14.28 8.03
C SER A 43 -1.88 -14.36 8.56
N TRP A 44 -2.66 -15.30 8.05
CA TRP A 44 -4.06 -15.50 8.43
C TRP A 44 -4.15 -16.68 9.40
N LEU A 45 -4.69 -16.44 10.59
CA LEU A 45 -4.86 -17.43 11.64
C LEU A 45 -6.34 -17.70 11.87
N HIS A 46 -6.74 -18.95 11.67
CA HIS A 46 -8.06 -19.44 12.05
C HIS A 46 -7.96 -19.97 13.47
N LEU A 47 -8.48 -19.20 14.43
CA LEU A 47 -8.40 -19.54 15.84
C LEU A 47 -9.80 -19.56 16.46
N PRO A 48 -10.04 -20.43 17.46
CA PRO A 48 -11.27 -20.34 18.23
C PRO A 48 -11.33 -19.00 18.95
N GLU A 49 -12.55 -18.49 19.16
CA GLU A 49 -12.77 -17.13 19.66
C GLU A 49 -12.08 -16.85 21.01
N ALA A 50 -12.04 -17.84 21.91
CA ALA A 50 -11.36 -17.74 23.19
C ALA A 50 -9.84 -17.50 23.07
N GLU A 51 -9.19 -18.14 22.08
CA GLU A 51 -7.76 -17.96 21.83
C GLU A 51 -7.48 -16.63 21.11
N ALA A 52 -8.36 -16.25 20.18
CA ALA A 52 -8.29 -14.95 19.53
C ALA A 52 -8.36 -13.81 20.57
N ASP A 53 -9.31 -13.87 21.49
CA ASP A 53 -9.44 -12.89 22.56
C ASP A 53 -8.24 -12.90 23.51
N ALA A 54 -7.66 -14.07 23.80
CA ALA A 54 -6.45 -14.17 24.59
C ALA A 54 -5.26 -13.47 23.91
N LEU A 55 -5.11 -13.59 22.60
CA LEU A 55 -4.08 -12.88 21.83
C LEU A 55 -4.25 -11.36 21.91
N PHE A 56 -5.45 -10.84 21.66
CA PHE A 56 -5.71 -9.40 21.77
C PHE A 56 -5.49 -8.87 23.20
N LYS A 57 -5.81 -9.67 24.22
CA LYS A 57 -5.54 -9.31 25.63
C LYS A 57 -4.06 -9.33 25.96
N ALA A 58 -3.30 -10.32 25.47
CA ALA A 58 -1.88 -10.48 25.75
C ALA A 58 -1.02 -9.32 25.21
N ILE A 59 -1.45 -8.72 24.09
CA ILE A 59 -0.80 -7.55 23.50
C ILE A 59 -1.06 -6.28 24.31
N GLY A 60 -2.22 -6.19 24.96
CA GLY A 60 -2.63 -5.04 25.77
C GLY A 60 -2.82 -3.76 24.96
N ALA A 61 -3.26 -2.69 25.63
CA ALA A 61 -3.51 -1.39 25.00
C ALA A 61 -2.23 -0.65 24.54
N GLU A 62 -1.06 -1.03 25.08
CA GLU A 62 0.24 -0.43 24.74
C GLU A 62 1.02 -1.21 23.68
N GLY A 63 0.48 -2.32 23.19
CA GLY A 63 1.11 -3.11 22.14
C GLY A 63 1.18 -2.38 20.80
N PRO A 64 2.00 -2.89 19.85
CA PRO A 64 2.10 -2.34 18.49
C PRO A 64 0.73 -2.14 17.85
N ALA A 65 0.35 -0.89 17.60
CA ALA A 65 -0.97 -0.57 17.06
C ALA A 65 -1.15 -1.15 15.65
N GLY A 66 -2.20 -1.94 15.47
CA GLY A 66 -2.72 -2.43 14.17
C GLY A 66 -1.97 -3.59 13.52
N HIS A 67 -1.10 -4.29 14.26
CA HIS A 67 -0.49 -5.53 13.75
C HIS A 67 -1.46 -6.72 13.77
N LEU A 68 -2.44 -6.75 14.68
CA LEU A 68 -3.54 -7.70 14.65
C LEU A 68 -4.82 -7.04 14.15
N GLN A 69 -5.53 -7.73 13.26
CA GLN A 69 -6.85 -7.33 12.78
C GLN A 69 -7.79 -8.53 12.87
N ARG A 70 -8.98 -8.32 13.41
CA ARG A 70 -10.01 -9.35 13.56
C ARG A 70 -10.95 -9.30 12.36
N TYR A 71 -11.21 -10.47 11.81
CA TYR A 71 -12.12 -10.74 10.71
C TYR A 71 -13.04 -11.91 11.08
N GLU A 72 -14.02 -12.14 10.23
CA GLU A 72 -14.98 -13.22 10.33
C GLU A 72 -14.98 -13.99 9.01
N ASP A 73 -14.92 -15.31 9.09
CA ASP A 73 -15.07 -16.18 7.92
C ASP A 73 -16.55 -16.28 7.51
N THR A 74 -16.80 -16.80 6.31
CA THR A 74 -18.11 -17.16 5.76
C THR A 74 -18.95 -18.05 6.66
N SER A 75 -18.33 -18.79 7.58
CA SER A 75 -18.99 -19.67 8.56
C SER A 75 -19.18 -19.02 9.94
N GLY A 76 -18.85 -17.74 10.10
CA GLY A 76 -18.95 -17.00 11.37
C GLY A 76 -17.80 -17.22 12.35
N HIS A 77 -16.72 -17.87 11.91
CA HIS A 77 -15.55 -18.13 12.76
C HIS A 77 -14.58 -16.94 12.75
N ALA A 78 -13.94 -16.69 13.89
CA ALA A 78 -12.95 -15.63 14.00
C ALA A 78 -11.69 -15.95 13.19
N VAL A 79 -11.27 -15.00 12.37
CA VAL A 79 -10.01 -15.05 11.62
C VAL A 79 -9.17 -13.85 12.01
N ILE A 80 -7.90 -14.07 12.31
CA ILE A 80 -6.98 -13.00 12.69
C ILE A 80 -5.95 -12.80 11.59
N ALA A 81 -5.86 -11.58 11.09
CA ALA A 81 -4.74 -11.18 10.24
C ALA A 81 -3.61 -10.63 11.11
N VAL A 82 -2.42 -11.20 10.96
CA VAL A 82 -1.21 -10.81 11.66
C VAL A 82 -0.25 -10.17 10.66
N ASN A 83 0.00 -8.87 10.80
CA ASN A 83 0.94 -8.12 9.98
C ASN A 83 2.29 -8.00 10.69
N TRP A 84 3.36 -8.49 10.07
CA TRP A 84 4.70 -8.52 10.67
C TRP A 84 5.82 -8.40 9.64
N TRP A 85 6.96 -7.86 10.08
CA TRP A 85 8.18 -7.76 9.29
C TRP A 85 8.94 -9.08 9.37
N LYS A 86 9.03 -9.79 8.25
CA LYS A 86 9.71 -11.08 8.18
C LYS A 86 11.19 -10.95 7.88
N LEU A 87 11.98 -11.53 8.78
CA LEU A 87 13.42 -11.65 8.67
C LEU A 87 13.80 -13.03 8.14
N VAL A 88 14.68 -13.04 7.15
CA VAL A 88 15.25 -14.24 6.55
C VAL A 88 16.76 -14.15 6.55
N ASP A 89 17.43 -15.29 6.37
CA ASP A 89 18.86 -15.29 6.15
C ASP A 89 19.17 -14.58 4.82
N PRO A 90 20.29 -13.82 4.74
CA PRO A 90 20.59 -12.99 3.58
C PRO A 90 20.73 -13.76 2.26
N ASN A 91 21.03 -15.06 2.34
CA ASN A 91 21.13 -15.95 1.18
C ASN A 91 19.76 -16.44 0.69
N ASP A 92 18.73 -16.41 1.55
CA ASP A 92 17.39 -16.92 1.26
C ASP A 92 16.41 -15.80 0.87
N VAL A 93 16.92 -14.58 0.67
CA VAL A 93 16.11 -13.44 0.24
C VAL A 93 15.59 -13.72 -1.16
N ARG A 94 14.32 -14.13 -1.23
CA ARG A 94 13.64 -14.26 -2.50
C ARG A 94 13.54 -12.87 -3.13
N PRO A 95 13.93 -12.69 -4.41
CA PRO A 95 13.69 -11.44 -5.10
C PRO A 95 12.19 -11.13 -5.01
N PRO A 96 11.80 -9.87 -4.78
CA PRO A 96 10.39 -9.52 -4.80
C PRO A 96 9.82 -9.99 -6.12
N GLU A 97 8.83 -10.89 -6.08
CA GLU A 97 8.08 -11.25 -7.27
C GLU A 97 7.53 -9.93 -7.81
N LYS A 98 8.07 -9.48 -8.96
CA LYS A 98 7.49 -8.36 -9.68
C LYS A 98 6.06 -8.80 -9.92
N ARG A 99 5.08 -8.19 -9.23
CA ARG A 99 3.69 -8.31 -9.62
C ARG A 99 3.69 -7.96 -11.09
N ALA A 100 3.55 -8.98 -11.94
CA ALA A 100 3.34 -8.75 -13.35
C ALA A 100 2.14 -7.83 -13.38
N PHE A 101 2.32 -6.64 -13.93
CA PHE A 101 1.19 -5.81 -14.29
C PHE A 101 0.38 -6.70 -15.22
N GLU A 102 -0.69 -7.32 -14.71
CA GLU A 102 -1.67 -7.95 -15.58
C GLU A 102 -2.16 -6.81 -16.46
N PRO A 103 -1.89 -6.84 -17.77
CA PRO A 103 -2.51 -5.86 -18.64
C PRO A 103 -4.02 -5.98 -18.41
N PRO A 104 -4.74 -4.85 -18.26
CA PRO A 104 -6.19 -4.90 -18.12
C PRO A 104 -6.74 -5.80 -19.23
N LEU A 105 -7.64 -6.72 -18.88
CA LEU A 105 -8.31 -7.59 -19.85
C LEU A 105 -8.75 -6.70 -21.03
N PRO A 106 -8.51 -7.12 -22.29
CA PRO A 106 -9.02 -6.37 -23.43
C PRO A 106 -10.52 -6.14 -23.21
N PRO A 107 -11.02 -4.91 -23.38
CA PRO A 107 -12.42 -4.62 -23.15
C PRO A 107 -13.27 -5.59 -23.98
N PRO A 108 -14.40 -6.08 -23.46
CA PRO A 108 -15.32 -6.88 -24.27
C PRO A 108 -15.62 -6.10 -25.55
N LEU A 109 -15.59 -6.80 -26.70
CA LEU A 109 -15.98 -6.22 -27.99
C LEU A 109 -17.31 -5.50 -27.77
N PRO A 110 -17.41 -4.20 -28.12
CA PRO A 110 -18.66 -3.49 -27.94
C PRO A 110 -19.74 -4.25 -28.72
N PRO A 111 -20.97 -4.41 -28.17
CA PRO A 111 -22.09 -4.85 -28.99
C PRO A 111 -22.17 -3.91 -30.19
N GLU A 112 -22.46 -4.43 -31.38
CA GLU A 112 -22.67 -3.61 -32.58
C GLU A 112 -23.66 -2.50 -32.22
N GLU A 113 -23.14 -1.29 -32.06
CA GLU A 113 -23.93 -0.12 -31.73
C GLU A 113 -24.84 0.12 -32.93
N ASP A 114 -26.14 -0.12 -32.74
CA ASP A 114 -27.17 0.30 -33.68
C ASP A 114 -27.09 1.83 -33.73
N HIS A 115 -26.34 2.34 -34.72
CA HIS A 115 -26.05 3.76 -34.93
C HIS A 115 -27.28 4.51 -35.49
N THR A 116 -28.46 4.24 -34.94
CA THR A 116 -29.72 4.89 -35.31
C THR A 116 -29.89 6.28 -34.70
N ASP A 117 -28.97 6.75 -33.86
CA ASP A 117 -29.08 8.05 -33.19
C ASP A 117 -27.89 9.01 -33.38
N ASP A 118 -26.87 8.62 -34.13
CA ASP A 118 -25.64 9.43 -34.27
C ASP A 118 -25.72 10.53 -35.35
N LEU A 119 -26.93 10.94 -35.71
CA LEU A 119 -27.19 12.14 -36.49
C LEU A 119 -27.11 13.43 -35.63
N TYR A 120 -27.13 13.32 -34.31
CA TYR A 120 -27.18 14.47 -33.41
C TYR A 120 -25.81 14.97 -32.88
N PHE A 121 -24.73 14.17 -33.02
CA PHE A 121 -23.40 14.52 -32.52
C PHE A 121 -22.42 15.01 -33.61
N ARG A 122 -22.90 15.33 -34.82
CA ARG A 122 -22.08 16.03 -35.83
C ARG A 122 -22.10 17.56 -35.65
N ARG A 123 -21.63 18.04 -34.50
CA ARG A 123 -21.21 19.44 -34.26
C ARG A 123 -20.21 19.43 -33.10
N GLY A 124 -18.98 19.88 -33.18
CA GLY A 124 -18.27 20.63 -34.21
C GLY A 124 -16.77 20.55 -33.91
N ARG A 125 -15.98 20.45 -34.97
CA ARG A 125 -14.52 20.44 -34.97
C ARG A 125 -13.95 21.66 -34.22
N THR A 126 -13.62 21.52 -32.94
CA THR A 126 -12.87 22.55 -32.21
C THR A 126 -11.40 22.47 -32.62
N LYS A 127 -10.95 23.46 -33.42
CA LYS A 127 -9.54 23.58 -33.82
C LYS A 127 -8.66 23.73 -32.57
N THR A 128 -7.58 22.96 -32.49
CA THR A 128 -6.53 23.14 -31.49
C THR A 128 -5.93 24.55 -31.61
N ARG A 129 -6.17 25.41 -30.62
CA ARG A 129 -5.58 26.74 -30.52
C ARG A 129 -4.07 26.57 -30.24
N ARG A 130 -3.21 27.04 -31.16
CA ARG A 130 -1.74 27.06 -30.94
C ARG A 130 -1.43 27.92 -29.72
N LYS A 131 -0.66 27.37 -28.76
CA LYS A 131 -0.12 28.13 -27.62
C LYS A 131 0.93 29.12 -28.15
N LYS A 132 0.82 30.39 -27.77
CA LYS A 132 1.85 31.40 -28.06
C LYS A 132 3.08 31.09 -27.20
N PRO A 133 4.31 31.26 -27.73
CA PRO A 133 5.50 31.21 -26.90
C PRO A 133 5.44 32.30 -25.82
N VAL A 134 5.86 31.94 -24.62
CA VAL A 134 5.85 32.82 -23.44
C VAL A 134 6.92 33.89 -23.62
N ASP A 135 6.56 35.15 -23.39
CA ASP A 135 7.46 36.28 -23.56
C ASP A 135 8.52 36.28 -22.43
N PRO A 136 9.83 36.33 -22.75
CA PRO A 136 10.91 36.21 -21.77
C PRO A 136 10.91 37.31 -20.71
N ASN A 137 10.25 38.45 -20.94
CA ASN A 137 10.19 39.54 -19.97
C ASN A 137 9.03 39.40 -18.96
N GLN A 138 8.26 38.30 -18.98
CA GLN A 138 7.14 38.11 -18.05
C GLN A 138 7.54 37.94 -16.57
N LEU A 139 8.81 37.69 -16.28
CA LEU A 139 9.32 37.64 -14.91
C LEU A 139 9.88 38.99 -14.42
N ASP A 140 9.99 39.98 -15.31
CA ASP A 140 10.51 41.28 -14.93
C ASP A 140 9.38 42.18 -14.40
N LEU A 141 8.91 41.87 -13.19
CA LEU A 141 7.88 42.62 -12.49
C LEU A 141 8.42 43.90 -11.82
N PHE A 142 9.70 44.23 -12.02
CA PHE A 142 10.39 45.28 -11.25
C PHE A 142 11.09 46.37 -12.09
N SER A 143 10.90 46.42 -13.40
CA SER A 143 11.58 47.40 -14.27
C SER A 143 11.08 48.85 -14.16
N LYS A 144 10.14 49.18 -13.25
CA LYS A 144 9.54 50.53 -13.17
C LYS A 144 9.80 51.34 -11.91
N ASN A 145 10.57 50.85 -10.93
CA ASN A 145 10.80 51.61 -9.69
C ASN A 145 12.28 51.92 -9.38
N LEU A 146 13.12 52.11 -10.39
CA LEU A 146 14.37 52.87 -10.21
C LEU A 146 14.35 54.11 -11.11
N LYS A 147 13.80 55.19 -10.57
CA LYS A 147 14.10 56.55 -11.03
C LYS A 147 14.72 57.26 -9.84
N GLY A 148 15.98 57.64 -10.00
CA GLY A 148 16.67 58.58 -9.10
C GLY A 148 16.10 59.99 -9.20
#